data_AF-A0A514LCN0-F1
#
_entry.id   AF-A0A514LCN0-F1
#
_cell.length_a   1.000
_cell.length_b   1.000
_cell.length_c   1.000
_cell.angle_alpha   90.00
_cell.angle_beta   90.00
_cell.angle_gamma   90.00
#
_symmetry.space_group_name_H-M   'P 1'
#
loop_
_entity.id
_entity.type
_entity.pdbx_description
1 polymer ?
#
loop_
_entity_poly.entity_id
_entity_poly.type
_entity_poly.pdbx_seq_one_letter_code
_entity_poly.pdbx_strand_id
1 'polypeptide(L)'
;MPHIVFGDRIDLNDFSKKFSPIFKKEPVLIKIQTIFVDKDGLTALLPTVVISDIHQQFLIEISTRKDKTTIRLYPNTDPEKTDGVKLSMALLAAQIMQVYPDFNITKTNLSDYLGMVKIS
;
A
#
# COMPACT_ATOMS: atom_id res chain seq x y z
N MET A 1 -7.98 11.71 3.66
CA MET A 1 -7.70 10.49 2.88
C MET A 1 -6.37 9.89 3.35
N PRO A 2 -6.34 8.62 3.79
CA PRO A 2 -5.11 7.89 4.07
C PRO A 2 -4.12 7.97 2.90
N HIS A 3 -2.85 8.30 3.18
CA HIS A 3 -1.81 8.36 2.15
C HIS A 3 -0.40 8.19 2.73
N ILE A 4 0.51 7.68 1.89
CA ILE A 4 1.95 7.56 2.16
C ILE A 4 2.69 8.05 0.92
N VAL A 5 3.68 8.91 1.09
CA VAL A 5 4.48 9.49 0.01
C VAL A 5 5.95 9.15 0.23
N PHE A 6 6.54 8.45 -0.73
CA PHE A 6 7.99 8.25 -0.84
C PHE A 6 8.64 9.42 -1.58
N GLY A 7 9.83 9.81 -1.13
CA GLY A 7 10.69 10.80 -1.79
C GLY A 7 11.42 10.28 -3.03
N ASP A 8 11.11 9.05 -3.43
CA ASP A 8 11.78 8.30 -4.48
C ASP A 8 10.75 7.79 -5.49
N ARG A 9 11.19 7.67 -6.74
CA ARG A 9 10.41 7.07 -7.82
C ARG A 9 10.59 5.55 -7.77
N ILE A 10 9.51 4.82 -7.47
CA ILE A 10 9.47 3.37 -7.59
C ILE A 10 9.22 3.00 -9.05
N ASP A 11 10.03 2.08 -9.59
CA ASP A 11 9.71 1.38 -10.83
C ASP A 11 8.64 0.32 -10.54
N LEU A 12 7.41 0.57 -10.96
CA LEU A 12 6.28 -0.32 -10.69
C LEU A 12 6.37 -1.65 -11.45
N ASN A 13 7.05 -1.69 -12.59
CA ASN A 13 7.26 -2.93 -13.34
C ASN A 13 8.29 -3.82 -12.66
N ASP A 14 9.31 -3.23 -12.04
CA ASP A 14 10.25 -3.96 -11.18
C ASP A 14 9.57 -4.40 -9.87
N PHE A 15 8.89 -3.49 -9.18
CA PHE A 15 8.21 -3.78 -7.92
C PHE A 15 7.17 -4.89 -8.08
N SER A 16 6.39 -4.89 -9.16
CA SER A 16 5.38 -5.94 -9.39
C SER A 16 5.95 -7.35 -9.51
N LYS A 17 7.20 -7.50 -9.96
CA LYS A 17 7.90 -8.80 -10.00
C LYS A 17 8.40 -9.26 -8.63
N LYS A 18 8.66 -8.30 -7.73
CA LYS A 18 9.17 -8.53 -6.37
C LYS A 18 8.04 -8.54 -5.33
N PHE A 19 6.85 -8.09 -5.71
CA PHE A 19 5.67 -8.08 -4.88
C PHE A 19 5.33 -9.49 -4.40
N SER A 20 5.18 -9.64 -3.10
CA SER A 20 4.74 -10.88 -2.47
C SER A 20 3.34 -10.68 -1.88
N PRO A 21 2.39 -11.60 -2.09
CA PRO A 21 1.05 -11.47 -1.52
C PRO A 21 1.06 -11.17 -0.02
N ILE A 22 0.36 -10.11 0.39
CA ILE A 22 0.23 -9.73 1.79
C ILE A 22 -1.00 -10.44 2.35
N PHE A 23 -0.79 -11.28 3.34
CA PHE A 23 -1.85 -11.98 4.06
C PHE A 23 -1.62 -11.92 5.57
N LYS A 24 -2.51 -11.24 6.27
CA LYS A 24 -2.53 -11.14 7.74
C LYS A 24 -3.85 -11.71 8.23
N LYS A 25 -3.83 -12.58 9.24
CA LYS A 25 -5.04 -13.19 9.82
C LYS A 25 -5.55 -12.48 11.06
N GLU A 26 -4.66 -12.00 11.93
CA GLU A 26 -5.01 -11.42 13.23
C GLU A 26 -4.24 -10.12 13.52
N PRO A 27 -4.83 -9.17 14.28
CA PRO A 27 -6.21 -9.19 14.80
C PRO A 27 -7.28 -8.86 13.74
N VAL A 28 -6.86 -8.39 12.56
CA VAL A 28 -7.71 -8.06 11.41
C VAL A 28 -7.23 -8.88 10.22
N LEU A 29 -8.18 -9.46 9.47
CA LEU A 29 -7.86 -10.17 8.24
C LEU A 29 -7.60 -9.14 7.14
N ILE A 30 -6.40 -9.18 6.57
CA ILE A 30 -5.99 -8.33 5.45
C ILE A 30 -5.44 -9.21 4.35
N LYS A 31 -5.89 -8.97 3.13
CA LYS A 31 -5.50 -9.73 1.95
C LYS A 31 -5.27 -8.81 0.76
N ILE A 32 -4.04 -8.80 0.25
CA ILE A 32 -3.62 -8.12 -0.99
C ILE A 32 -2.86 -9.15 -1.82
N GLN A 33 -3.47 -9.68 -2.88
CA GLN A 33 -2.92 -10.84 -3.59
C GLN A 33 -2.23 -10.53 -4.90
N THR A 34 -2.54 -9.38 -5.50
CA THR A 34 -2.09 -9.05 -6.84
C THR A 34 -1.87 -7.56 -6.96
N ILE A 35 -1.10 -7.19 -7.97
CA ILE A 35 -0.79 -5.83 -8.36
C ILE A 35 -0.98 -5.73 -9.88
N PHE A 36 -1.80 -4.77 -10.30
CA PHE A 36 -2.04 -4.48 -11.71
C PHE A 36 -1.36 -3.18 -12.07
N VAL A 37 -0.23 -3.26 -12.76
CA VAL A 37 0.50 -2.08 -13.24
C VAL A 37 -0.11 -1.64 -14.58
N ASP A 38 -0.28 -0.34 -14.76
CA ASP A 38 -0.70 0.20 -16.05
C ASP A 38 0.38 0.00 -17.13
N LYS A 39 0.00 0.25 -18.39
CA LYS A 39 0.90 0.12 -19.54
C LYS A 39 2.18 0.95 -19.39
N ASP A 40 2.08 2.13 -18.79
CA ASP A 40 3.16 3.11 -18.75
C ASP A 40 4.05 2.97 -17.49
N GLY A 41 3.72 2.04 -16.60
CA GLY A 41 4.41 1.86 -15.31
C GLY A 41 4.26 3.05 -14.36
N LEU A 42 3.21 3.86 -14.53
CA LEU A 42 2.97 5.09 -13.76
C LEU A 42 1.97 4.89 -12.64
N THR A 43 1.06 3.94 -12.79
CA THR A 43 0.08 3.60 -11.77
C THR A 43 -0.01 2.09 -11.57
N ALA A 44 -0.33 1.69 -10.35
CA ALA A 44 -0.68 0.32 -10.04
C ALA A 44 -1.89 0.25 -9.12
N LEU A 45 -2.78 -0.72 -9.35
CA LEU A 45 -3.95 -0.98 -8.52
C LEU A 45 -3.81 -2.32 -7.83
N LEU A 46 -4.05 -2.33 -6.52
CA LEU A 46 -3.95 -3.50 -5.67
C LEU A 46 -5.31 -3.80 -5.03
N PRO A 47 -6.04 -4.82 -5.51
CA PRO A 47 -7.25 -5.29 -4.86
C PRO A 47 -6.97 -5.73 -3.43
N THR A 48 -7.71 -5.14 -2.50
CA THR A 48 -7.52 -5.30 -1.07
C THR A 48 -8.84 -5.72 -0.43
N VAL A 49 -8.78 -6.78 0.37
CA VAL A 49 -9.88 -7.21 1.21
C VAL A 49 -9.47 -7.04 2.67
N VAL A 50 -10.33 -6.40 3.46
CA VAL A 50 -10.16 -6.24 4.90
C VAL A 50 -11.43 -6.76 5.58
N ILE A 51 -11.27 -7.69 6.52
CA ILE A 51 -12.36 -8.19 7.37
C ILE A 51 -11.97 -7.94 8.83
N SER A 52 -12.72 -7.03 9.46
CA SER A 52 -12.65 -6.67 10.88
C SER A 52 -14.08 -6.71 11.43
N ASP A 53 -14.55 -5.62 12.05
CA ASP A 53 -15.97 -5.45 12.40
C ASP A 53 -16.88 -5.38 11.17
N ILE A 54 -16.31 -4.89 10.05
CA ILE A 54 -16.95 -4.85 8.74
C ILE A 54 -16.08 -5.52 7.66
N HIS A 55 -16.74 -6.04 6.63
CA HIS A 55 -16.10 -6.57 5.42
C HIS A 55 -16.03 -5.45 4.37
N GLN A 56 -14.82 -5.10 3.97
CA GLN A 56 -14.56 -4.08 2.95
C GLN A 56 -13.71 -4.64 1.82
N GLN A 57 -14.06 -4.28 0.58
CA GLN A 57 -13.28 -4.56 -0.62
C GLN A 57 -13.01 -3.25 -1.34
N PHE A 58 -11.75 -2.94 -1.60
CA PHE A 58 -11.34 -1.67 -2.19
C PHE A 58 -10.04 -1.84 -2.98
N LEU A 59 -9.65 -0.79 -3.70
CA LEU A 59 -8.37 -0.74 -4.37
C LEU A 59 -7.43 0.23 -3.63
N ILE A 60 -6.19 -0.21 -3.42
CA ILE A 60 -5.08 0.69 -3.10
C ILE A 60 -4.42 1.07 -4.43
N GLU A 61 -4.17 2.37 -4.62
CA GLU A 61 -3.44 2.89 -5.77
C GLU A 61 -2.02 3.25 -5.36
N ILE A 62 -1.04 2.80 -6.15
CA ILE A 62 0.32 3.35 -6.17
C ILE A 62 0.43 4.22 -7.42
N SER A 63 0.84 5.48 -7.26
CA SER A 63 1.11 6.38 -8.39
C SER A 63 2.52 6.94 -8.29
N THR A 64 3.27 6.84 -9.39
CA THR A 64 4.66 7.26 -9.45
C THR A 64 4.84 8.43 -10.42
N ARG A 65 5.55 9.47 -9.97
CA ARG A 65 5.94 10.66 -10.76
C ARG A 65 7.48 10.72 -10.83
N LYS A 66 8.06 11.79 -11.38
CA LYS A 66 9.52 11.88 -11.63
C LYS A 66 10.36 11.60 -10.38
N ASP A 67 9.93 12.12 -9.24
CA ASP A 67 10.71 12.19 -7.99
C ASP A 67 9.92 11.69 -6.77
N LYS A 68 8.72 11.13 -6.97
CA LYS A 68 7.81 10.77 -5.86
C LYS A 68 6.94 9.59 -6.20
N THR A 69 6.66 8.77 -5.19
CA THR A 69 5.65 7.71 -5.28
C THR A 69 4.62 7.89 -4.17
N THR A 70 3.34 7.81 -4.50
CA THR A 70 2.23 7.95 -3.55
C THR A 70 1.42 6.66 -3.48
N ILE A 71 1.23 6.14 -2.28
CA ILE A 71 0.24 5.12 -1.96
C ILE A 71 -0.99 5.82 -1.38
N ARG A 72 -2.17 5.56 -1.95
CA ARG A 72 -3.44 6.10 -1.46
C ARG A 72 -4.59 5.11 -1.70
N LEU A 73 -5.74 5.37 -1.09
CA LEU A 73 -6.98 4.69 -1.48
C LEU A 73 -7.38 5.13 -2.89
N TYR A 74 -7.80 4.18 -3.72
CA TYR A 74 -8.35 4.51 -5.04
C TYR A 74 -9.70 5.23 -4.86
N PRO A 75 -9.89 6.42 -5.46
CA PRO A 75 -11.06 7.25 -5.20
C PRO A 75 -12.41 6.56 -5.47
N ASN A 76 -12.47 5.61 -6.41
CA ASN A 76 -13.75 5.01 -6.83
C ASN A 76 -14.20 3.81 -5.96
N THR A 77 -13.44 3.44 -4.92
CA THR A 77 -13.82 2.34 -4.01
C THR A 77 -14.11 2.79 -2.56
N ASP A 78 -14.07 4.10 -2.30
CA ASP A 78 -14.20 4.80 -0.99
C ASP A 78 -14.55 3.94 0.24
N PRO A 79 -13.59 3.20 0.82
CA PRO A 79 -13.84 2.41 2.01
C PRO A 79 -13.94 3.31 3.26
N GLU A 80 -14.57 2.77 4.29
CA GLU A 80 -14.48 3.32 5.63
C GLU A 80 -13.04 3.21 6.13
N LYS A 81 -12.50 4.32 6.65
CA LYS A 81 -11.08 4.45 6.98
C LYS A 81 -10.77 3.85 8.36
N THR A 82 -11.18 2.59 8.55
CA THR A 82 -10.95 1.79 9.75
C THR A 82 -9.47 1.48 9.91
N ASP A 83 -9.09 0.98 11.09
CA ASP A 83 -7.71 0.59 11.37
C ASP A 83 -7.21 -0.49 10.42
N GLY A 84 -8.06 -1.43 10.02
CA GLY A 84 -7.73 -2.45 9.04
C GLY A 84 -7.34 -1.89 7.67
N VAL A 85 -8.05 -0.84 7.21
CA VAL A 85 -7.75 -0.15 5.93
C VAL A 85 -6.43 0.61 5.99
N LYS A 86 -6.17 1.30 7.11
CA LYS A 86 -4.91 2.03 7.29
C LYS A 86 -3.73 1.06 7.45
N LEU A 87 -3.93 -0.05 8.16
CA LEU A 87 -2.94 -1.09 8.36
C LEU A 87 -2.60 -1.81 7.05
N SER A 88 -3.57 -2.05 6.16
CA SER A 88 -3.29 -2.67 4.86
C SER A 88 -2.38 -1.79 4.00
N MET A 89 -2.57 -0.47 4.04
CA MET A 89 -1.67 0.48 3.37
C MET A 89 -0.29 0.54 4.01
N ALA A 90 -0.20 0.47 5.34
CA ALA A 90 1.08 0.43 6.05
C ALA A 90 1.87 -0.85 5.74
N LEU A 91 1.20 -2.01 5.67
CA LEU A 91 1.84 -3.29 5.28
C LEU A 91 2.41 -3.23 3.86
N LEU A 92 1.68 -2.62 2.92
CA LEU A 92 2.16 -2.42 1.55
C LEU A 92 3.40 -1.51 1.52
N ALA A 93 3.38 -0.40 2.27
CA ALA A 93 4.53 0.49 2.38
C ALA A 93 5.74 -0.20 3.02
N ALA A 94 5.54 -1.02 4.06
CA ALA A 94 6.60 -1.79 4.68
C ALA A 94 7.25 -2.78 3.70
N GLN A 95 6.45 -3.47 2.88
CA GLN A 95 6.99 -4.35 1.84
C GLN A 95 7.79 -3.58 0.79
N ILE A 96 7.34 -2.40 0.38
CA ILE A 96 8.12 -1.52 -0.51
C ILE A 96 9.47 -1.17 0.12
N MET A 97 9.50 -0.81 1.40
CA MET A 97 10.74 -0.49 2.11
C MET A 97 11.66 -1.72 2.27
N GLN A 98 11.12 -2.93 2.37
CA GLN A 98 11.93 -4.16 2.33
C GLN A 98 12.58 -4.39 0.97
N VAL A 99 11.86 -4.07 -0.11
CA VAL A 99 12.38 -4.20 -1.48
C VAL A 99 13.37 -3.08 -1.82
N TYR A 100 13.16 -1.87 -1.29
CA TYR A 100 13.99 -0.69 -1.51
C TYR A 100 14.39 -0.04 -0.17
N PRO A 101 15.41 -0.58 0.54
CA PRO A 101 15.79 -0.12 1.88
C PRO A 101 16.24 1.34 1.96
N ASP A 102 16.74 1.90 0.85
CA ASP A 102 17.22 3.28 0.78
C ASP A 102 16.08 4.31 0.61
N PHE A 103 14.85 3.86 0.35
CA PHE A 103 13.73 4.75 0.06
C PHE A 103 13.10 5.30 1.33
N ASN A 104 12.78 6.59 1.32
CA ASN A 104 12.28 7.27 2.51
C ASN A 104 10.85 7.80 2.34
N ILE A 105 10.03 7.62 3.37
CA ILE A 105 8.70 8.24 3.46
C ILE A 105 8.89 9.71 3.85
N THR A 106 8.48 10.61 2.97
CA THR A 106 8.60 12.07 3.16
C THR A 106 7.34 12.70 3.73
N LYS A 107 6.18 12.07 3.53
CA LYS A 107 4.90 12.57 4.04
C LYS A 107 3.90 11.44 4.22
N THR A 108 3.21 11.41 5.35
CA THR A 108 2.10 10.47 5.58
C THR A 108 1.20 10.95 6.72
N ASN A 109 -0.05 10.50 6.73
CA ASN A 109 -0.95 10.57 7.89
C ASN A 109 -1.18 9.19 8.53
N LEU A 110 -0.32 8.21 8.23
CA LEU A 110 -0.36 6.83 8.73
C LEU A 110 0.86 6.45 9.57
N SER A 111 1.57 7.44 10.14
CA SER A 111 2.79 7.22 10.95
C SER A 111 2.58 6.20 12.06
N ASP A 112 1.45 6.26 12.77
CA ASP A 112 1.14 5.33 13.86
C ASP A 112 1.08 3.88 13.38
N TYR A 113 0.50 3.63 12.19
CA TYR A 113 0.38 2.30 11.62
C TYR A 113 1.69 1.79 11.03
N LEU A 114 2.54 2.69 10.51
CA LEU A 114 3.88 2.35 10.06
C LEU A 114 4.77 1.86 11.21
N GLY A 115 4.62 2.43 12.41
CA GLY A 115 5.32 1.96 13.62
C GLY A 115 4.85 0.58 14.11
N MET A 116 3.66 0.12 13.71
CA MET A 116 3.10 -1.17 14.11
C MET A 116 3.50 -2.32 13.19
N VAL A 117 3.96 -2.03 11.96
CA VAL A 117 4.36 -3.05 11.00
C VAL A 117 5.87 -3.29 11.08
N LYS A 118 6.28 -4.54 11.33
CA LYS A 118 7.70 -4.89 11.36
C LYS A 118 8.25 -4.95 9.95
N ILE A 119 9.29 -4.17 9.69
CA ILE A 119 10.20 -4.36 8.55
C ILE A 119 11.21 -5.41 9.05
N SER A 120 10.94 -6.69 8.81
CA SER A 120 11.89 -7.78 9.10
C SER A 120 12.86 -7.98 7.95
#